data_AF-A0AA95GEW4-F1
#
_entry.id   AF-A0AA95GEW4-F1
#
_cell.length_a   1.000
_cell.length_b   1.000
_cell.length_c   1.000
_cell.angle_alpha   90.00
_cell.angle_beta   90.00
_cell.angle_gamma   90.00
#
_symmetry.space_group_name_H-M   'P 1'
#
loop_
_entity.id
_entity.type
_entity.pdbx_description
1 polymer ?
#
loop_
_entity_poly.entity_id
_entity_poly.type
_entity_poly.pdbx_seq_one_letter_code
_entity_poly.pdbx_strand_id
1 'polypeptide(L)'
;MKKIYLLFLIFLWSSLSNAVVVGDIVTIQHKWPDNAAFNKISFFLQVNNDGGSRSNYYWANQFNFINGDTGFIGLQNRQNGVHAFNYSIKQAKGWRSGNCRFFYYADSGVQCEVIIQWKAGHLYRLDVSKDGNLVTGLITDLMDGKSTTIGIVEVPNNYGKLNNSKGFVDEYSHGHNQLKSCYDIGAQASMFRNPLGDNRILAKQRTYTSGNCNNIFVVHAACNDGECINTISNLNGSIPPNIHKVTIKNSQNILVEEVAAALNYNALIAIETYDGSWAPKINFPDARKYKFKSIYIKSDASYSSTLYFDNKQLRINKSEKLMFVSDGNQWIRQ
;
A
#
# COMPACT_ATOMS: atom_id res chain seq x y z
N MET A 1 -31.47 17.55 54.31
CA MET A 1 -30.07 17.61 53.81
C MET A 1 -29.85 16.46 52.83
N LYS A 2 -29.97 16.69 51.52
CA LYS A 2 -29.69 15.69 50.47
C LYS A 2 -28.31 15.99 49.88
N LYS A 3 -27.35 15.07 50.05
CA LYS A 3 -26.04 15.12 49.40
C LYS A 3 -26.22 14.75 47.93
N ILE A 4 -25.94 15.70 47.03
CA ILE A 4 -25.80 15.46 45.59
C ILE A 4 -24.36 15.00 45.36
N TYR A 5 -24.18 13.75 44.93
CA TYR A 5 -22.88 13.27 44.44
C TYR A 5 -22.73 13.72 42.99
N LEU A 6 -21.79 14.62 42.75
CA LEU A 6 -21.36 15.02 41.41
C LEU A 6 -20.44 13.91 40.86
N LEU A 7 -20.97 13.07 39.98
CA LEU A 7 -20.17 12.10 39.24
C LEU A 7 -19.32 12.87 38.20
N PHE A 8 -18.02 13.00 38.44
CA PHE A 8 -17.08 13.42 37.39
C PHE A 8 -17.00 12.30 36.35
N LEU A 9 -17.67 12.49 35.21
CA LEU A 9 -17.43 11.69 34.01
C LEU A 9 -16.05 12.09 33.49
N ILE A 10 -15.02 11.34 33.90
CA ILE A 10 -13.71 11.38 33.26
C ILE A 10 -13.93 10.81 31.85
N PHE A 11 -14.09 11.70 30.87
CA PHE A 11 -13.89 11.33 29.48
C PHE A 11 -12.45 10.84 29.35
N LEU A 12 -12.28 9.52 29.36
CA LEU A 12 -11.07 8.88 28.88
C LEU A 12 -10.93 9.28 27.41
N TRP A 13 -10.18 10.35 27.16
CA TRP A 13 -9.59 10.60 25.87
C TRP A 13 -8.66 9.42 25.60
N SER A 14 -9.20 8.37 24.99
CA SER A 14 -8.40 7.34 24.36
C SER A 14 -7.45 8.06 23.41
N SER A 15 -6.16 7.99 23.70
CA SER A 15 -5.13 8.47 22.78
C SER A 15 -5.40 7.85 21.43
N LEU A 16 -5.64 8.69 20.41
CA LEU A 16 -5.79 8.29 19.03
C LEU A 16 -4.71 7.26 18.70
N SER A 17 -5.14 6.04 18.36
CA SER A 17 -4.28 5.01 17.76
C SER A 17 -3.63 5.67 16.54
N ASN A 18 -2.30 5.80 16.53
CA ASN A 18 -1.63 6.54 15.47
C ASN A 18 -1.67 5.72 14.19
N ALA A 19 -2.39 6.25 13.22
CA ALA A 19 -2.71 5.52 12.03
C ALA A 19 -1.79 5.94 10.87
N VAL A 20 -1.45 4.99 10.01
CA VAL A 20 -0.48 5.14 8.91
C VAL A 20 -1.26 5.44 7.64
N VAL A 21 -0.93 6.56 7.01
CA VAL A 21 -1.23 6.76 5.60
C VAL A 21 -0.09 6.12 4.83
N VAL A 22 -0.38 5.06 4.10
CA VAL A 22 0.66 4.36 3.38
C VAL A 22 1.06 5.14 2.12
N GLY A 23 0.08 5.55 1.32
CA GLY A 23 0.30 6.32 0.09
C GLY A 23 0.93 5.46 -1.02
N ASP A 24 1.52 6.10 -2.03
CA ASP A 24 2.20 5.44 -3.14
C ASP A 24 3.33 4.50 -2.66
N ILE A 25 3.10 3.18 -2.75
CA ILE A 25 4.04 2.14 -2.27
C ILE A 25 4.98 1.68 -3.36
N VAL A 26 4.46 1.52 -4.58
CA VAL A 26 5.21 1.05 -5.74
C VAL A 26 5.01 2.04 -6.87
N THR A 27 6.09 2.47 -7.50
CA THR A 27 6.03 3.27 -8.73
C THR A 27 6.70 2.54 -9.88
N ILE A 28 6.04 2.52 -11.03
CA ILE A 28 6.54 2.01 -12.30
C ILE A 28 6.77 3.18 -13.24
N GLN A 29 8.02 3.60 -13.41
CA GLN A 29 8.38 4.65 -14.37
C GLN A 29 8.36 4.10 -15.79
N HIS A 30 7.69 4.81 -16.69
CA HIS A 30 7.75 4.52 -18.12
C HIS A 30 8.79 5.42 -18.80
N LYS A 31 9.62 4.82 -19.64
CA LYS A 31 10.53 5.52 -20.52
C LYS A 31 10.06 5.37 -21.97
N TRP A 32 9.50 6.45 -22.49
CA TRP A 32 9.11 6.59 -23.89
C TRP A 32 10.30 7.10 -24.73
N PRO A 33 10.25 6.94 -26.07
CA PRO A 33 11.16 7.65 -26.96
C PRO A 33 11.08 9.17 -26.77
N ASP A 34 12.16 9.88 -27.08
CA ASP A 34 12.19 11.34 -26.98
C ASP A 34 11.13 11.96 -27.91
N ASN A 35 10.46 13.02 -27.42
CA ASN A 35 9.37 13.70 -28.12
C ASN A 35 8.15 12.81 -28.45
N ALA A 36 7.96 11.70 -27.73
CA ALA A 36 6.79 10.86 -27.85
C ALA A 36 5.48 11.66 -27.69
N ALA A 37 4.55 11.44 -28.61
CA ALA A 37 3.25 12.11 -28.64
C ALA A 37 2.20 11.19 -29.28
N PHE A 38 1.19 10.82 -28.52
CA PHE A 38 0.21 9.78 -28.86
C PHE A 38 -1.23 10.32 -28.80
N ASN A 39 -2.08 9.76 -29.65
CA ASN A 39 -3.53 9.91 -29.50
C ASN A 39 -4.09 8.85 -28.55
N LYS A 40 -3.39 7.74 -28.36
CA LYS A 40 -3.78 6.66 -27.45
C LYS A 40 -2.60 6.15 -26.64
N ILE A 41 -2.80 5.91 -25.35
CA ILE A 41 -1.92 5.07 -24.53
C ILE A 41 -2.74 3.89 -24.00
N SER A 42 -2.20 2.68 -24.17
CA SER A 42 -2.74 1.44 -23.63
C SER A 42 -1.85 0.92 -22.51
N PHE A 43 -2.41 0.74 -21.33
CA PHE A 43 -1.76 0.09 -20.18
C PHE A 43 -2.28 -1.33 -20.02
N PHE A 44 -1.46 -2.19 -19.41
CA PHE A 44 -1.80 -3.59 -19.20
C PHE A 44 -1.52 -3.95 -17.73
N LEU A 45 -2.57 -4.35 -17.03
CA LEU A 45 -2.54 -4.57 -15.59
C LEU A 45 -3.20 -5.91 -15.24
N GLN A 46 -2.55 -6.67 -14.39
CA GLN A 46 -3.12 -7.85 -13.75
C GLN A 46 -2.96 -7.72 -12.25
N VAL A 47 -4.04 -7.91 -11.50
CA VAL A 47 -4.02 -7.97 -10.04
C VAL A 47 -4.28 -9.42 -9.64
N ASN A 48 -3.27 -10.10 -9.10
CA ASN A 48 -3.34 -11.51 -8.72
C ASN A 48 -3.86 -11.70 -7.29
N ASN A 49 -3.61 -10.73 -6.41
CA ASN A 49 -4.15 -10.65 -5.07
C ASN A 49 -4.43 -9.18 -4.76
N ASP A 50 -5.62 -8.88 -4.27
CA ASP A 50 -6.17 -7.53 -4.10
C ASP A 50 -6.09 -7.01 -2.65
N GLY A 51 -5.46 -7.75 -1.74
CA GLY A 51 -5.42 -7.41 -0.32
C GLY A 51 -6.67 -7.83 0.47
N GLY A 52 -7.68 -8.39 -0.18
CA GLY A 52 -8.93 -8.83 0.43
C GLY A 52 -9.84 -7.70 0.92
N SER A 53 -10.90 -8.08 1.62
CA SER A 53 -12.03 -7.19 1.97
C SER A 53 -11.69 -6.04 2.93
N ARG A 54 -10.51 -6.03 3.54
CA ARG A 54 -10.08 -4.97 4.48
C ARG A 54 -9.16 -3.93 3.83
N SER A 55 -8.82 -4.07 2.56
CA SER A 55 -7.81 -3.24 1.91
C SER A 55 -8.39 -2.13 1.04
N ASN A 56 -7.69 -0.99 0.98
CA ASN A 56 -7.95 0.10 0.05
C ASN A 56 -6.77 0.22 -0.92
N TYR A 57 -6.85 -0.44 -2.06
CA TYR A 57 -5.78 -0.41 -3.05
C TYR A 57 -6.21 0.25 -4.34
N TYR A 58 -5.34 1.07 -4.91
CA TYR A 58 -5.47 1.60 -6.25
C TYR A 58 -4.26 1.19 -7.10
N TRP A 59 -4.50 0.32 -8.09
CA TRP A 59 -3.52 -0.03 -9.11
C TRP A 59 -3.78 0.87 -10.32
N ALA A 60 -2.95 1.88 -10.47
CA ALA A 60 -3.24 3.02 -11.31
C ALA A 60 -2.15 3.29 -12.33
N ASN A 61 -2.54 3.95 -13.42
CA ASN A 61 -1.66 4.45 -14.44
C ASN A 61 -1.92 5.95 -14.59
N GLN A 62 -0.90 6.73 -14.27
CA GLN A 62 -0.85 8.15 -14.57
C GLN A 62 -0.50 8.36 -16.05
N PHE A 63 -1.14 9.31 -16.70
CA PHE A 63 -0.77 9.82 -18.03
C PHE A 63 -0.78 11.36 -18.03
N ASN A 64 0.05 11.96 -18.89
CA ASN A 64 0.17 13.41 -19.00
C ASN A 64 -0.18 13.87 -20.43
N PHE A 65 -0.62 15.12 -20.53
CA PHE A 65 -0.79 15.83 -21.80
C PHE A 65 0.38 16.78 -22.06
N ILE A 66 0.78 16.93 -23.31
CA ILE A 66 1.64 18.05 -23.73
C ILE A 66 0.88 19.35 -23.46
N ASN A 67 1.49 20.33 -22.78
CA ASN A 67 0.88 21.61 -22.41
C ASN A 67 -0.45 21.49 -21.63
N GLY A 68 -0.66 20.37 -20.95
CA GLY A 68 -1.79 20.13 -20.07
C GLY A 68 -1.36 19.48 -18.76
N ASP A 69 -2.35 19.03 -18.01
CA ASP A 69 -2.14 18.42 -16.69
C ASP A 69 -2.14 16.89 -16.82
N THR A 70 -2.52 16.22 -15.74
CA THR A 70 -2.35 14.80 -15.51
C THR A 70 -3.70 14.12 -15.39
N GLY A 71 -3.79 12.89 -15.87
CA GLY A 71 -4.91 12.00 -15.58
C GLY A 71 -4.47 10.65 -15.05
N PHE A 72 -5.44 9.88 -14.56
CA PHE A 72 -5.25 8.58 -13.93
C PHE A 72 -6.30 7.61 -14.44
N ILE A 73 -5.93 6.35 -14.66
CA ILE A 73 -6.86 5.26 -14.95
C ILE A 73 -6.41 3.99 -14.22
N GLY A 74 -7.33 3.23 -13.62
CA GLY A 74 -6.94 2.06 -12.85
C GLY A 74 -8.07 1.25 -12.25
N LEU A 75 -7.66 0.24 -11.46
CA LEU A 75 -8.52 -0.68 -10.73
C LEU A 75 -8.43 -0.37 -9.24
N GLN A 76 -9.56 -0.37 -8.54
CA GLN A 76 -9.64 -0.13 -7.10
C GLN A 76 -10.27 -1.32 -6.37
N ASN A 77 -9.71 -1.66 -5.20
CA ASN A 77 -10.39 -2.34 -4.11
C ASN A 77 -10.69 -1.28 -3.03
N ARG A 78 -11.97 -1.09 -2.68
CA ARG A 78 -12.49 -0.03 -1.81
C ARG A 78 -12.99 -0.57 -0.45
N GLN A 79 -12.42 -1.68 0.01
CA GLN A 79 -12.91 -2.46 1.17
C GLN A 79 -14.30 -3.06 0.97
N ASN A 80 -14.69 -3.96 1.88
CA ASN A 80 -15.99 -4.63 1.93
C ASN A 80 -16.37 -5.35 0.63
N GLY A 81 -15.36 -5.78 -0.12
CA GLY A 81 -15.53 -6.42 -1.43
C GLY A 81 -16.03 -5.46 -2.52
N VAL A 82 -15.96 -4.15 -2.33
CA VAL A 82 -16.34 -3.17 -3.35
C VAL A 82 -15.16 -2.93 -4.28
N HIS A 83 -15.37 -3.25 -5.54
CA HIS A 83 -14.40 -3.06 -6.61
C HIS A 83 -14.88 -2.00 -7.58
N ALA A 84 -13.96 -1.24 -8.16
CA ALA A 84 -14.29 -0.23 -9.15
C ALA A 84 -13.20 -0.06 -10.19
N PHE A 85 -13.63 0.37 -11.38
CA PHE A 85 -12.75 1.05 -12.32
C PHE A 85 -12.82 2.55 -12.04
N ASN A 86 -11.65 3.19 -11.99
CA ASN A 86 -11.53 4.62 -11.75
C ASN A 86 -10.80 5.31 -12.89
N TYR A 87 -11.26 6.51 -13.24
CA TYR A 87 -10.68 7.33 -14.29
C TYR A 87 -10.82 8.80 -13.92
N SER A 88 -9.74 9.58 -13.97
CA SER A 88 -9.80 11.01 -13.64
C SER A 88 -8.82 11.84 -14.46
N ILE A 89 -9.14 13.12 -14.65
CA ILE A 89 -8.27 14.10 -15.29
C ILE A 89 -8.31 15.40 -14.50
N LYS A 90 -7.15 15.90 -14.11
CA LYS A 90 -6.99 17.22 -13.48
C LYS A 90 -7.27 18.34 -14.48
N GLN A 91 -7.82 19.44 -13.96
CA GLN A 91 -8.15 20.67 -14.69
C GLN A 91 -9.02 20.43 -15.93
N ALA A 92 -9.80 19.35 -15.94
CA ALA A 92 -10.79 19.07 -16.96
C ALA A 92 -12.00 20.01 -16.86
N LYS A 93 -12.61 20.32 -18.01
CA LYS A 93 -13.75 21.25 -18.12
C LYS A 93 -15.08 20.61 -17.79
N GLY A 94 -15.20 19.30 -17.99
CA GLY A 94 -16.45 18.56 -17.82
C GLY A 94 -16.35 17.16 -18.40
N TRP A 95 -17.50 16.53 -18.66
CA TRP A 95 -17.58 15.22 -19.30
C TRP A 95 -18.78 15.16 -20.23
N ARG A 96 -18.73 14.23 -21.19
CA ARG A 96 -19.81 13.93 -22.14
C ARG A 96 -20.56 12.65 -21.79
N SER A 97 -19.90 11.71 -21.12
CA SER A 97 -20.47 10.41 -20.78
C SER A 97 -19.75 9.78 -19.57
N GLY A 98 -20.43 8.86 -18.90
CA GLY A 98 -19.95 8.18 -17.69
C GLY A 98 -20.59 8.71 -16.40
N ASN A 99 -20.49 7.92 -15.34
CA ASN A 99 -20.84 8.36 -13.99
C ASN A 99 -19.66 9.17 -13.44
N CYS A 100 -19.72 10.49 -13.63
CA CYS A 100 -18.63 11.40 -13.33
C CYS A 100 -19.06 12.54 -12.41
N ARG A 101 -18.09 13.14 -11.74
CA ARG A 101 -18.25 14.31 -10.89
C ARG A 101 -16.98 15.14 -10.89
N PHE A 102 -17.11 16.42 -10.54
CA PHE A 102 -15.95 17.23 -10.21
C PHE A 102 -15.33 16.79 -8.88
N PHE A 103 -14.02 16.96 -8.74
CA PHE A 103 -13.31 16.92 -7.46
C PHE A 103 -12.55 18.24 -7.26
N TYR A 104 -12.40 18.67 -6.00
CA TYR A 104 -11.92 20.01 -5.62
C TYR A 104 -10.78 19.98 -4.60
N TYR A 105 -10.11 18.84 -4.41
CA TYR A 105 -8.93 18.77 -3.53
C TYR A 105 -7.71 19.42 -4.20
N ALA A 106 -6.47 19.05 -3.81
CA ALA A 106 -5.22 19.74 -4.16
C ALA A 106 -5.01 20.13 -5.64
N ASP A 107 -5.79 19.56 -6.57
CA ASP A 107 -6.09 20.10 -7.89
C ASP A 107 -7.56 19.84 -8.24
N SER A 108 -8.25 20.77 -8.92
CA SER A 108 -9.61 20.56 -9.42
C SER A 108 -9.60 19.66 -10.66
N GLY A 109 -10.69 18.93 -10.94
CA GLY A 109 -10.77 18.09 -12.14
C GLY A 109 -12.04 17.26 -12.22
N VAL A 110 -12.09 16.31 -13.15
CA VAL A 110 -13.21 15.39 -13.35
C VAL A 110 -12.78 13.96 -13.04
N GLN A 111 -13.58 13.25 -12.25
CA GLN A 111 -13.41 11.83 -11.97
C GLN A 111 -14.69 11.08 -12.37
N CYS A 112 -14.50 9.99 -13.08
CA CYS A 112 -15.50 9.01 -13.47
C CYS A 112 -15.22 7.67 -12.80
N GLU A 113 -16.26 6.89 -12.52
CA GLU A 113 -16.12 5.56 -11.96
C GLU A 113 -17.22 4.61 -12.37
N VAL A 114 -16.88 3.32 -12.40
CA VAL A 114 -17.83 2.21 -12.56
C VAL A 114 -17.58 1.22 -11.44
N ILE A 115 -18.57 1.04 -10.56
CA ILE A 115 -18.53 -0.02 -9.53
C ILE A 115 -18.75 -1.35 -10.26
N ILE A 116 -17.75 -2.22 -10.21
CA ILE A 116 -17.75 -3.51 -10.88
C ILE A 116 -16.85 -4.47 -10.13
N GLN A 117 -17.30 -5.71 -9.98
CA GLN A 117 -16.49 -6.82 -9.49
C GLN A 117 -15.53 -7.28 -10.59
N TRP A 118 -14.43 -6.55 -10.77
CA TRP A 118 -13.33 -7.04 -11.61
C TRP A 118 -12.70 -8.28 -10.95
N LYS A 119 -12.06 -9.12 -11.76
CA LYS A 119 -11.63 -10.47 -11.37
C LYS A 119 -10.13 -10.48 -11.12
N ALA A 120 -9.72 -10.93 -9.93
CA ALA A 120 -8.31 -11.20 -9.67
C ALA A 120 -7.78 -12.28 -10.64
N GLY A 121 -6.52 -12.15 -11.05
CA GLY A 121 -5.87 -13.01 -12.02
C GLY A 121 -6.19 -12.69 -13.48
N HIS A 122 -7.15 -11.82 -13.77
CA HIS A 122 -7.43 -11.39 -15.16
C HIS A 122 -6.49 -10.30 -15.62
N LEU A 123 -6.11 -10.33 -16.89
CA LEU A 123 -5.33 -9.27 -17.54
C LEU A 123 -6.27 -8.23 -18.14
N TYR A 124 -6.13 -6.99 -17.69
CA TYR A 124 -6.91 -5.85 -18.17
C TYR A 124 -6.08 -4.97 -19.09
N ARG A 125 -6.66 -4.52 -20.21
CA ARG A 125 -6.14 -3.42 -21.02
C ARG A 125 -6.89 -2.14 -20.66
N LEU A 126 -6.17 -1.10 -20.26
CA LEU A 126 -6.70 0.20 -19.92
C LEU A 126 -6.30 1.19 -21.00
N ASP A 127 -7.26 1.60 -21.82
CA ASP A 127 -7.08 2.48 -22.96
C ASP A 127 -7.47 3.91 -22.58
N VAL A 128 -6.54 4.84 -22.80
CA VAL A 128 -6.81 6.28 -22.75
C VAL A 128 -6.63 6.82 -24.17
N SER A 129 -7.70 7.27 -24.79
CA SER A 129 -7.68 7.80 -26.16
C SER A 129 -8.20 9.23 -26.19
N LYS A 130 -7.49 10.10 -26.91
CA LYS A 130 -7.85 11.50 -27.11
C LYS A 130 -8.27 11.73 -28.57
N ASP A 131 -9.43 12.37 -28.73
CA ASP A 131 -9.95 12.88 -30.00
C ASP A 131 -10.39 14.34 -29.82
N GLY A 132 -9.71 15.27 -30.48
CA GLY A 132 -9.87 16.70 -30.21
C GLY A 132 -9.69 17.02 -28.72
N ASN A 133 -10.72 17.60 -28.10
CA ASN A 133 -10.74 17.92 -26.66
C ASN A 133 -11.40 16.85 -25.79
N LEU A 134 -11.81 15.71 -26.37
CA LEU A 134 -12.44 14.61 -25.65
C LEU A 134 -11.41 13.52 -25.36
N VAL A 135 -11.42 12.99 -24.14
CA VAL A 135 -10.51 11.95 -23.67
C VAL A 135 -11.32 10.82 -23.05
N THR A 136 -11.29 9.66 -23.71
CA THR A 136 -12.04 8.47 -23.34
C THR A 136 -11.17 7.53 -22.50
N GLY A 137 -11.69 7.12 -21.34
CA GLY A 137 -11.14 6.02 -20.54
C GLY A 137 -11.96 4.74 -20.74
N LEU A 138 -11.32 3.69 -21.23
CA LEU A 138 -11.92 2.39 -21.53
C LEU A 138 -11.10 1.28 -20.86
N ILE A 139 -11.76 0.31 -20.23
CA ILE A 139 -11.09 -0.89 -19.72
C ILE A 139 -11.67 -2.13 -20.40
N THR A 140 -10.80 -2.99 -20.90
CA THR A 140 -11.14 -4.29 -21.49
C THR A 140 -10.55 -5.40 -20.64
N ASP A 141 -11.39 -6.32 -20.17
CA ASP A 141 -10.94 -7.61 -19.64
C ASP A 141 -10.52 -8.49 -20.83
N LEU A 142 -9.23 -8.81 -20.93
CA LEU A 142 -8.72 -9.55 -22.08
C LEU A 142 -9.02 -11.05 -22.01
N MET A 143 -9.50 -11.55 -20.87
CA MET A 143 -9.83 -12.97 -20.72
C MET A 143 -11.25 -13.30 -21.16
N ASP A 144 -12.22 -12.40 -20.95
CA ASP A 144 -13.60 -12.59 -21.41
C ASP A 144 -14.00 -11.62 -22.55
N GLY A 145 -13.13 -10.69 -22.93
CA GLY A 145 -13.33 -9.75 -24.03
C GLY A 145 -14.25 -8.58 -23.69
N LYS A 146 -14.77 -8.50 -22.46
CA LYS A 146 -15.71 -7.45 -22.06
C LYS A 146 -15.01 -6.10 -21.97
N SER A 147 -15.56 -5.11 -22.67
CA SER A 147 -15.10 -3.72 -22.62
C SER A 147 -16.09 -2.83 -21.87
N THR A 148 -15.57 -1.91 -21.07
CA THR A 148 -16.34 -0.99 -20.24
C THR A 148 -15.77 0.42 -20.36
N THR A 149 -16.53 1.33 -20.98
CA THR A 149 -16.17 2.76 -21.00
C THR A 149 -16.47 3.35 -19.63
N ILE A 150 -15.46 3.89 -18.97
CA ILE A 150 -15.61 4.50 -17.65
C ILE A 150 -16.17 5.92 -17.79
N GLY A 151 -15.67 6.68 -18.77
CA GLY A 151 -16.15 8.01 -19.07
C GLY A 151 -15.44 8.67 -20.26
N ILE A 152 -16.06 9.74 -20.75
CA ILE A 152 -15.52 10.60 -21.81
C ILE A 152 -15.40 12.01 -21.22
N VAL A 153 -14.18 12.44 -20.94
CA VAL A 153 -13.88 13.68 -20.23
C VAL A 153 -13.49 14.76 -21.25
N GLU A 154 -14.00 15.97 -21.07
CA GLU A 154 -13.65 17.14 -21.88
C GLU A 154 -12.52 17.93 -21.20
N VAL A 155 -11.39 18.06 -21.90
CA VAL A 155 -10.21 18.80 -21.44
C VAL A 155 -10.11 20.18 -22.11
N PRO A 156 -9.32 21.12 -21.56
CA PRO A 156 -9.02 22.37 -22.25
C PRO A 156 -8.39 22.18 -23.64
N ASN A 157 -8.64 23.12 -24.56
CA ASN A 157 -8.18 23.01 -25.95
C ASN A 157 -6.66 23.09 -26.09
N ASN A 158 -5.96 23.64 -25.09
CA ASN A 158 -4.50 23.68 -25.05
C ASN A 158 -3.87 22.34 -24.66
N TYR A 159 -4.65 21.36 -24.20
CA TYR A 159 -4.13 20.03 -23.89
C TYR A 159 -3.82 19.31 -25.21
N GLY A 160 -2.53 19.16 -25.48
CA GLY A 160 -2.00 18.46 -26.63
C GLY A 160 -2.12 16.94 -26.51
N LYS A 161 -1.32 16.23 -27.30
CA LYS A 161 -1.25 14.77 -27.29
C LYS A 161 -0.78 14.22 -25.93
N LEU A 162 -1.02 12.92 -25.72
CA LEU A 162 -0.51 12.17 -24.58
C LEU A 162 1.00 11.94 -24.78
N ASN A 163 1.85 12.16 -23.78
CA ASN A 163 3.32 12.02 -23.98
C ASN A 163 4.07 11.23 -22.92
N ASN A 164 3.66 11.34 -21.66
CA ASN A 164 4.36 10.71 -20.54
C ASN A 164 3.38 9.92 -19.67
N SER A 165 3.90 8.92 -18.95
CA SER A 165 3.10 8.11 -18.05
C SER A 165 3.93 7.40 -16.99
N LYS A 166 3.27 6.93 -15.94
CA LYS A 166 3.83 6.01 -14.94
C LYS A 166 2.72 5.13 -14.38
N GLY A 167 3.04 3.90 -14.02
CA GLY A 167 2.18 3.07 -13.18
C GLY A 167 2.47 3.30 -11.70
N PHE A 168 1.52 2.99 -10.82
CA PHE A 168 1.76 2.94 -9.38
C PHE A 168 0.74 2.05 -8.66
N VAL A 169 1.10 1.63 -7.45
CA VAL A 169 0.22 0.97 -6.49
C VAL A 169 0.16 1.85 -5.24
N ASP A 170 -1.03 2.31 -4.91
CA ASP A 170 -1.32 3.15 -3.76
C ASP A 170 -2.20 2.38 -2.78
N GLU A 171 -1.84 2.40 -1.50
CA GLU A 171 -2.75 2.00 -0.42
C GLU A 171 -3.26 3.29 0.25
N TYR A 172 -4.52 3.60 -0.04
CA TYR A 172 -5.09 4.92 0.19
C TYR A 172 -5.95 4.97 1.45
N SER A 173 -5.77 4.04 2.39
CA SER A 173 -6.49 4.09 3.67
C SER A 173 -6.20 5.40 4.41
N HIS A 174 -7.23 6.24 4.57
CA HIS A 174 -7.15 7.56 5.18
C HIS A 174 -8.26 7.81 6.20
N GLY A 175 -8.09 8.82 7.07
CA GLY A 175 -9.03 9.11 8.16
C GLY A 175 -9.34 7.90 9.03
N HIS A 176 -10.63 7.58 9.21
CA HIS A 176 -11.08 6.44 10.01
C HIS A 176 -10.65 5.07 9.47
N ASN A 177 -10.23 4.99 8.20
CA ASN A 177 -9.78 3.75 7.58
C ASN A 177 -8.27 3.55 7.66
N GLN A 178 -7.50 4.53 8.17
CA GLN A 178 -6.04 4.44 8.26
C GLN A 178 -5.60 3.16 8.98
N LEU A 179 -4.54 2.55 8.47
CA LEU A 179 -3.99 1.31 9.02
C LEU A 179 -3.31 1.59 10.36
N LYS A 180 -3.30 0.63 11.29
CA LYS A 180 -2.56 0.80 12.55
C LYS A 180 -1.05 0.69 12.35
N SER A 181 -0.62 -0.03 11.32
CA SER A 181 0.79 -0.21 10.98
C SER A 181 0.98 -0.64 9.51
N CYS A 182 2.23 -0.59 9.04
CA CYS A 182 2.61 -1.11 7.72
C CYS A 182 2.47 -2.63 7.55
N TYR A 183 2.18 -3.39 8.61
CA TYR A 183 1.98 -4.83 8.55
C TYR A 183 0.50 -5.22 8.63
N ASP A 184 -0.38 -4.26 8.94
CA ASP A 184 -1.82 -4.40 8.76
C ASP A 184 -2.24 -4.24 7.29
N ILE A 185 -1.31 -3.85 6.43
CA ILE A 185 -1.53 -3.73 5.01
C ILE A 185 -1.95 -5.08 4.43
N GLY A 186 -3.04 -5.13 3.65
CA GLY A 186 -3.44 -6.37 3.02
C GLY A 186 -2.40 -6.83 2.02
N ALA A 187 -2.07 -8.12 2.03
CA ALA A 187 -1.12 -8.66 1.07
C ALA A 187 -1.67 -8.53 -0.36
N GLN A 188 -0.93 -7.90 -1.27
CA GLN A 188 -1.32 -7.78 -2.67
C GLN A 188 -0.23 -8.28 -3.60
N ALA A 189 -0.62 -8.64 -4.83
CA ALA A 189 0.30 -8.98 -5.89
C ALA A 189 -0.25 -8.47 -7.21
N SER A 190 0.57 -7.76 -7.98
CA SER A 190 0.18 -7.22 -9.27
C SER A 190 1.33 -7.19 -10.26
N MET A 191 0.96 -7.10 -11.54
CA MET A 191 1.86 -7.06 -12.68
C MET A 191 1.41 -5.96 -13.64
N PHE A 192 2.36 -5.12 -14.04
CA PHE A 192 2.20 -4.09 -15.05
C PHE A 192 3.04 -4.49 -16.25
N ARG A 193 2.43 -4.69 -17.42
CA ARG A 193 3.23 -4.88 -18.65
C ARG A 193 3.54 -3.55 -19.30
N ASN A 194 4.57 -3.53 -20.14
CA ASN A 194 4.98 -2.35 -20.88
C ASN A 194 3.79 -1.72 -21.63
N PRO A 195 3.52 -0.42 -21.46
CA PRO A 195 2.43 0.25 -22.15
C PRO A 195 2.76 0.50 -23.62
N LEU A 196 1.70 0.68 -24.42
CA LEU A 196 1.78 0.98 -25.84
C LEU A 196 1.23 2.37 -26.15
N GLY A 197 2.01 3.18 -26.86
CA GLY A 197 1.58 4.42 -27.51
C GLY A 197 1.09 4.12 -28.93
N ASP A 198 -0.12 4.59 -29.26
CA ASP A 198 -0.80 4.39 -30.55
C ASP A 198 -0.79 2.93 -31.04
N ASN A 199 -0.88 1.97 -30.11
CA ASN A 199 -0.80 0.52 -30.33
C ASN A 199 0.49 0.03 -31.01
N ARG A 200 1.57 0.82 -31.04
CA ARG A 200 2.79 0.51 -31.81
C ARG A 200 4.08 0.72 -31.02
N ILE A 201 4.17 1.85 -30.32
CA ILE A 201 5.40 2.26 -29.65
C ILE A 201 5.37 1.72 -28.23
N LEU A 202 6.33 0.86 -27.87
CA LEU A 202 6.42 0.28 -26.53
C LEU A 202 7.28 1.17 -25.62
N ALA A 203 6.80 1.48 -24.42
CA ALA A 203 7.67 2.08 -23.40
C ALA A 203 8.53 1.01 -22.72
N LYS A 204 9.74 1.39 -22.28
CA LYS A 204 10.48 0.59 -21.29
C LYS A 204 9.97 0.92 -19.89
N GLN A 205 10.16 0.00 -18.94
CA GLN A 205 9.74 0.21 -17.55
C GLN A 205 10.88 0.03 -16.57
N ARG A 206 10.79 0.73 -15.43
CA ARG A 206 11.62 0.53 -14.23
C ARG A 206 10.74 0.71 -13.00
N THR A 207 11.07 0.05 -11.90
CA THR A 207 10.28 0.11 -10.67
C THR A 207 11.13 0.52 -9.47
N TYR A 208 10.49 1.16 -8.50
CA TYR A 208 11.04 1.41 -7.18
C TYR A 208 9.91 1.47 -6.14
N THR A 209 10.28 1.25 -4.88
CA THR A 209 9.37 1.28 -3.74
C THR A 209 9.51 2.61 -2.99
N SER A 210 8.39 3.20 -2.58
CA SER A 210 8.31 4.50 -1.91
C SER A 210 7.23 4.51 -0.83
N GLY A 211 7.05 5.66 -0.17
CA GLY A 211 6.01 5.82 0.86
C GLY A 211 6.44 5.32 2.23
N ASN A 212 5.52 5.40 3.19
CA ASN A 212 5.81 5.17 4.60
C ASN A 212 6.03 3.68 4.96
N CYS A 213 5.64 2.77 4.05
CA CYS A 213 5.70 1.33 4.26
C CYS A 213 6.63 0.60 3.27
N ASN A 214 7.62 1.29 2.70
CA ASN A 214 8.57 0.76 1.71
C ASN A 214 9.64 -0.19 2.26
N ASN A 215 9.35 -0.94 3.31
CA ASN A 215 10.28 -1.89 3.91
C ASN A 215 10.54 -3.05 2.93
N ILE A 216 11.81 -3.39 2.70
CA ILE A 216 12.25 -4.49 1.82
C ILE A 216 11.68 -5.87 2.19
N PHE A 217 11.18 -6.05 3.41
CA PHE A 217 10.52 -7.28 3.84
C PHE A 217 9.01 -7.30 3.56
N VAL A 218 8.42 -6.12 3.34
CA VAL A 218 6.98 -5.94 3.11
C VAL A 218 6.71 -5.74 1.64
N VAL A 219 7.54 -4.96 0.95
CA VAL A 219 7.30 -4.55 -0.44
C VAL A 219 8.45 -5.05 -1.31
N HIS A 220 8.09 -5.82 -2.33
CA HIS A 220 9.02 -6.25 -3.37
C HIS A 220 8.50 -5.76 -4.72
N ALA A 221 9.41 -5.24 -5.54
CA ALA A 221 9.10 -4.88 -6.91
C ALA A 221 10.33 -5.17 -7.78
N ALA A 222 10.08 -5.73 -8.97
CA ALA A 222 11.12 -6.03 -9.94
C ALA A 222 10.56 -5.86 -11.36
N CYS A 223 11.43 -5.57 -12.32
CA CYS A 223 11.06 -5.52 -13.73
C CYS A 223 12.00 -6.39 -14.55
N ASN A 224 11.46 -6.95 -15.63
CA ASN A 224 12.22 -7.46 -16.77
C ASN A 224 11.92 -6.57 -18.00
N ASP A 225 12.27 -7.03 -19.20
CA ASP A 225 12.10 -6.24 -20.43
C ASP A 225 10.62 -6.01 -20.83
N GLY A 226 9.70 -6.86 -20.39
CA GLY A 226 8.28 -6.84 -20.80
C GLY A 226 7.28 -6.49 -19.72
N GLU A 227 7.66 -6.58 -18.45
CA GLU A 227 6.77 -6.32 -17.32
C GLU A 227 7.50 -5.98 -16.02
N CYS A 228 6.77 -5.31 -15.13
CA CYS A 228 7.10 -5.10 -13.74
C CYS A 228 6.11 -5.83 -12.84
N ILE A 229 6.62 -6.68 -11.97
CA ILE A 229 5.85 -7.36 -10.92
C ILE A 229 6.09 -6.67 -9.59
N ASN A 230 5.07 -6.68 -8.73
CA ASN A 230 5.20 -6.22 -7.36
C ASN A 230 4.31 -7.03 -6.41
N THR A 231 4.78 -7.17 -5.18
CA THR A 231 4.06 -7.84 -4.10
C THR A 231 4.20 -7.03 -2.83
N ILE A 232 3.11 -6.93 -2.08
CA ILE A 232 3.11 -6.47 -0.70
C ILE A 232 2.72 -7.65 0.18
N SER A 233 3.50 -7.89 1.23
CA SER A 233 3.32 -8.95 2.20
C SER A 233 3.02 -8.36 3.57
N ASN A 234 2.00 -8.89 4.23
CA ASN A 234 1.73 -8.62 5.64
C ASN A 234 2.54 -9.56 6.57
N LEU A 235 3.49 -10.32 6.01
CA LEU A 235 4.33 -11.33 6.65
C LEU A 235 3.59 -12.51 7.29
N ASN A 236 2.27 -12.45 7.55
CA ASN A 236 1.47 -13.54 8.14
C ASN A 236 2.17 -14.27 9.32
N GLY A 237 2.91 -13.54 10.17
CA GLY A 237 3.67 -14.12 11.29
C GLY A 237 4.87 -15.00 10.90
N SER A 238 5.36 -14.86 9.66
CA SER A 238 6.55 -15.52 9.12
C SER A 238 7.58 -14.49 8.70
N ILE A 239 8.83 -14.70 9.10
CA ILE A 239 9.93 -13.78 8.84
C ILE A 239 10.81 -14.26 7.68
N PRO A 240 11.44 -13.34 6.92
CA PRO A 240 12.42 -13.70 5.91
C PRO A 240 13.62 -14.44 6.52
N PRO A 241 14.29 -15.35 5.76
CA PRO A 241 15.35 -16.22 6.28
C PRO A 241 16.60 -15.47 6.77
N ASN A 242 16.91 -14.29 6.21
CA ASN A 242 18.11 -13.50 6.52
C ASN A 242 17.84 -12.31 7.45
N ILE A 243 16.85 -12.44 8.34
CA ILE A 243 16.53 -11.43 9.34
C ILE A 243 17.62 -11.34 10.42
N HIS A 244 17.88 -10.14 10.92
CA HIS A 244 18.77 -9.95 12.06
C HIS A 244 18.14 -10.53 13.34
N LYS A 245 18.84 -11.48 13.97
CA LYS A 245 18.41 -12.12 15.22
C LYS A 245 19.11 -11.48 16.42
N VAL A 246 18.34 -11.10 17.43
CA VAL A 246 18.91 -10.64 18.71
C VAL A 246 19.64 -11.81 19.35
N THR A 247 20.88 -11.57 19.77
CA THR A 247 21.69 -12.59 20.45
C THR A 247 21.09 -12.87 21.83
N ILE A 248 20.85 -14.14 22.14
CA ILE A 248 20.30 -14.57 23.43
C ILE A 248 21.40 -15.27 24.22
N LYS A 249 21.66 -14.78 25.44
CA LYS A 249 22.50 -15.46 26.41
C LYS A 249 21.60 -16.34 27.27
N ASN A 250 21.87 -17.65 27.27
CA ASN A 250 21.00 -18.61 27.93
C ASN A 250 20.77 -18.27 29.41
N SER A 251 19.50 -18.31 29.82
CA SER A 251 19.00 -17.99 31.16
C SER A 251 19.22 -16.54 31.62
N GLN A 252 19.64 -15.63 30.73
CA GLN A 252 19.76 -14.20 31.02
C GLN A 252 18.60 -13.42 30.40
N ASN A 253 18.24 -12.29 31.00
CA ASN A 253 17.24 -11.38 30.44
C ASN A 253 17.78 -10.73 29.17
N ILE A 254 16.90 -10.47 28.19
CA ILE A 254 17.20 -9.57 27.09
C ILE A 254 16.85 -8.15 27.55
N LEU A 255 17.85 -7.27 27.55
CA LEU A 255 17.74 -5.89 28.02
C LEU A 255 17.24 -4.96 26.92
N VAL A 256 16.74 -3.78 27.33
CA VAL A 256 16.17 -2.77 26.43
C VAL A 256 17.20 -2.34 25.39
N GLU A 257 18.45 -2.13 25.82
CA GLU A 257 19.57 -1.70 25.01
C GLU A 257 19.96 -2.71 23.93
N GLU A 258 19.80 -4.01 24.18
CA GLU A 258 20.12 -5.07 23.20
C GLU A 258 19.12 -5.05 22.04
N VAL A 259 17.82 -4.94 22.37
CA VAL A 259 16.75 -4.79 21.39
C VAL A 259 16.88 -3.46 20.63
N ALA A 260 17.14 -2.36 21.35
CA ALA A 260 17.34 -1.03 20.77
C ALA A 260 18.51 -0.98 19.79
N ALA A 261 19.66 -1.57 20.14
CA ALA A 261 20.84 -1.63 19.29
C ALA A 261 20.53 -2.36 17.98
N ALA A 262 19.79 -3.46 18.03
CA ALA A 262 19.36 -4.20 16.85
C ALA A 262 18.40 -3.38 15.97
N LEU A 263 17.42 -2.69 16.59
CA LEU A 263 16.43 -1.87 15.86
C LEU A 263 17.02 -0.61 15.22
N ASN A 264 18.13 -0.08 15.73
CA ASN A 264 18.79 1.10 15.15
C ASN A 264 19.21 0.86 13.69
N TYR A 265 19.62 -0.36 13.35
CA TYR A 265 20.10 -0.71 12.01
C TYR A 265 19.11 -1.55 11.20
N ASN A 266 18.12 -2.15 11.84
CA ASN A 266 17.21 -3.09 11.20
C ASN A 266 15.76 -2.59 11.30
N ALA A 267 15.00 -2.69 10.22
CA ALA A 267 13.56 -2.35 10.23
C ALA A 267 12.71 -3.40 10.96
N LEU A 268 13.19 -4.64 10.98
CA LEU A 268 12.56 -5.79 11.62
C LEU A 268 13.67 -6.68 12.18
N ILE A 269 13.50 -7.12 13.42
CA ILE A 269 14.40 -8.06 14.11
C ILE A 269 13.63 -9.28 14.61
N ALA A 270 14.34 -10.37 14.83
CA ALA A 270 13.79 -11.59 15.40
C ALA A 270 14.40 -11.92 16.76
N ILE A 271 13.57 -12.39 17.67
CA ILE A 271 13.95 -12.98 18.95
C ILE A 271 13.43 -14.42 18.94
N GLU A 272 14.32 -15.39 18.77
CA GLU A 272 13.97 -16.80 18.68
C GLU A 272 14.54 -17.55 19.88
N THR A 273 13.68 -17.99 20.79
CA THR A 273 14.09 -18.78 21.96
C THR A 273 13.95 -20.27 21.68
N TYR A 274 14.91 -21.07 22.16
CA TYR A 274 14.86 -22.53 22.19
C TYR A 274 15.63 -23.06 23.40
N ASP A 275 15.54 -24.36 23.67
CA ASP A 275 16.26 -24.96 24.81
C ASP A 275 17.77 -24.83 24.63
N GLY A 276 18.44 -24.16 25.57
CA GLY A 276 19.86 -23.79 25.47
C GLY A 276 20.12 -22.36 24.95
N SER A 277 19.08 -21.66 24.52
CA SER A 277 19.10 -20.25 24.10
C SER A 277 17.78 -19.58 24.48
N TRP A 278 17.52 -19.48 25.79
CA TRP A 278 16.27 -18.96 26.35
C TRP A 278 16.52 -17.78 27.29
N ALA A 279 15.58 -16.83 27.33
CA ALA A 279 15.61 -15.67 28.22
C ALA A 279 14.31 -15.57 29.04
N PRO A 280 14.35 -15.46 30.37
CA PRO A 280 13.14 -15.37 31.19
C PRO A 280 12.36 -14.07 30.96
N LYS A 281 13.05 -12.95 30.70
CA LYS A 281 12.45 -11.65 30.46
C LYS A 281 13.00 -11.04 29.17
N ILE A 282 12.11 -10.44 28.38
CA ILE A 282 12.45 -9.74 27.14
C ILE A 282 11.88 -8.33 27.25
N ASN A 283 12.76 -7.32 27.29
CA ASN A 283 12.36 -5.94 27.53
C ASN A 283 12.43 -5.13 26.23
N PHE A 284 11.30 -4.56 25.81
CA PHE A 284 11.24 -3.75 24.60
C PHE A 284 11.66 -2.31 24.91
N PRO A 285 12.27 -1.61 23.93
CA PRO A 285 12.55 -0.19 24.07
C PRO A 285 11.29 0.66 23.95
N ASP A 286 11.40 1.94 24.28
CA ASP A 286 10.32 2.90 24.09
C ASP A 286 9.89 2.97 22.61
N ALA A 287 8.64 2.59 22.34
CA ALA A 287 8.08 2.54 20.99
C ALA A 287 8.22 3.89 20.26
N ARG A 288 8.15 5.02 20.97
CA ARG A 288 8.24 6.38 20.39
C ARG A 288 9.52 6.63 19.59
N LYS A 289 10.62 5.94 19.92
CA LYS A 289 11.91 6.06 19.23
C LYS A 289 12.02 5.18 17.98
N TYR A 290 11.10 4.23 17.81
CA TYR A 290 11.22 3.15 16.84
C TYR A 290 9.97 3.03 15.95
N LYS A 291 9.34 4.16 15.62
CA LYS A 291 8.16 4.19 14.76
C LYS A 291 8.38 3.37 13.48
N PHE A 292 7.42 2.49 13.17
CA PHE A 292 7.43 1.55 12.04
C PHE A 292 8.44 0.41 12.10
N LYS A 293 9.21 0.30 13.19
CA LYS A 293 10.07 -0.86 13.43
C LYS A 293 9.28 -2.02 14.03
N SER A 294 9.80 -3.22 13.85
CA SER A 294 9.11 -4.44 14.26
C SER A 294 9.99 -5.44 14.99
N ILE A 295 9.35 -6.20 15.87
CA ILE A 295 9.95 -7.27 16.64
C ILE A 295 9.12 -8.53 16.41
N TYR A 296 9.72 -9.51 15.75
CA TYR A 296 9.18 -10.86 15.68
C TYR A 296 9.73 -11.68 16.83
N ILE A 297 8.86 -12.47 17.48
CA ILE A 297 9.25 -13.36 18.56
C ILE A 297 8.69 -14.75 18.28
N LYS A 298 9.56 -15.75 18.31
CA LYS A 298 9.18 -17.16 18.25
C LYS A 298 9.77 -17.88 19.45
N SER A 299 8.97 -18.70 20.12
CA SER A 299 9.44 -19.49 21.24
C SER A 299 9.29 -20.97 20.97
N ASP A 300 10.40 -21.67 20.72
CA ASP A 300 10.47 -23.13 20.70
C ASP A 300 11.01 -23.70 22.04
N ALA A 301 11.37 -22.81 22.99
CA ALA A 301 11.86 -23.18 24.31
C ALA A 301 10.78 -23.86 25.17
N SER A 302 11.19 -24.79 26.03
CA SER A 302 10.32 -25.49 26.97
C SER A 302 9.88 -24.60 28.13
N TYR A 303 10.66 -23.56 28.47
CA TYR A 303 10.28 -22.53 29.43
C TYR A 303 9.61 -21.34 28.73
N SER A 304 8.55 -20.79 29.35
CA SER A 304 7.91 -19.55 28.88
C SER A 304 8.80 -18.33 29.14
N SER A 305 8.63 -17.27 28.35
CA SER A 305 9.26 -15.96 28.57
C SER A 305 8.21 -14.90 28.89
N THR A 306 8.59 -13.86 29.63
CA THR A 306 7.73 -12.68 29.85
C THR A 306 8.25 -11.49 29.05
N LEU A 307 7.40 -10.95 28.19
CA LEU A 307 7.65 -9.74 27.40
C LEU A 307 7.20 -8.51 28.21
N TYR A 308 8.04 -7.48 28.25
CA TYR A 308 7.75 -6.19 28.89
C TYR A 308 7.81 -5.06 27.86
N PHE A 309 6.72 -4.32 27.70
CA PHE A 309 6.59 -3.22 26.72
C PHE A 309 5.46 -2.27 27.14
N ASP A 310 5.62 -0.96 26.94
CA ASP A 310 4.61 0.08 27.22
C ASP A 310 3.87 -0.05 28.58
N ASN A 311 4.60 -0.40 29.64
CA ASN A 311 4.06 -0.69 30.98
C ASN A 311 3.08 -1.87 31.03
N LYS A 312 3.08 -2.73 30.00
CA LYS A 312 2.33 -3.97 29.89
C LYS A 312 3.29 -5.16 30.00
N GLN A 313 2.73 -6.32 30.32
CA GLN A 313 3.44 -7.58 30.28
C GLN A 313 2.63 -8.63 29.52
N LEU A 314 3.30 -9.48 28.76
CA LEU A 314 2.70 -10.59 28.03
C LEU A 314 3.56 -11.84 28.16
N ARG A 315 2.94 -12.98 28.42
CA ARG A 315 3.65 -14.27 28.42
C ARG A 315 3.66 -14.87 27.02
N ILE A 316 4.80 -15.42 26.62
CA ILE A 316 4.94 -16.25 25.41
C ILE A 316 5.38 -17.67 25.81
N ASN A 317 4.70 -18.67 25.26
CA ASN A 317 4.89 -20.10 25.55
C ASN A 317 5.49 -20.84 24.35
N LYS A 318 5.83 -22.12 24.54
CA LYS A 318 6.35 -22.99 23.49
C LYS A 318 5.42 -23.05 22.28
N SER A 319 6.01 -23.06 21.08
CA SER A 319 5.36 -23.05 19.78
C SER A 319 4.59 -21.78 19.43
N GLU A 320 4.61 -20.75 20.28
CA GLU A 320 3.97 -19.47 19.99
C GLU A 320 4.87 -18.56 19.15
N LYS A 321 4.21 -17.76 18.31
CA LYS A 321 4.81 -16.74 17.46
C LYS A 321 4.04 -15.44 17.67
N LEU A 322 4.76 -14.35 17.90
CA LEU A 322 4.21 -13.03 18.11
C LEU A 322 4.92 -12.03 17.21
N MET A 323 4.18 -11.04 16.74
CA MET A 323 4.73 -9.91 15.98
C MET A 323 4.28 -8.63 16.65
N PHE A 324 5.23 -7.73 16.87
CA PHE A 324 5.00 -6.40 17.41
C PHE A 324 5.49 -5.34 16.45
N VAL A 325 4.77 -4.23 16.38
CA VAL A 325 5.14 -3.07 15.58
C VAL A 325 5.00 -1.82 16.44
N SER A 326 5.96 -0.91 16.37
CA SER A 326 5.80 0.39 17.00
C SER A 326 4.99 1.32 16.08
N ASP A 327 3.89 1.88 16.60
CA ASP A 327 3.13 2.94 15.94
C ASP A 327 3.72 4.34 16.17
N GLY A 328 4.86 4.42 16.88
CA GLY A 328 5.48 5.67 17.32
C GLY A 328 4.93 6.21 18.64
N ASN A 329 4.09 5.47 19.34
CA ASN A 329 3.63 5.73 20.71
C ASN A 329 3.72 4.49 21.60
N GLN A 330 3.30 3.33 21.08
CA GLN A 330 3.29 2.03 21.76
C GLN A 330 3.61 0.89 20.77
N TRP A 331 4.01 -0.25 21.31
CA TRP A 331 4.11 -1.52 20.61
C TRP A 331 2.73 -2.17 20.49
N ILE A 332 2.30 -2.34 19.25
CA ILE A 332 1.05 -2.99 18.87
C ILE A 332 1.35 -4.44 18.52
N ARG A 333 0.74 -5.36 19.27
CA ARG A 333 0.70 -6.79 18.91
C ARG A 333 -0.21 -6.97 17.69
N GLN A 334 0.31 -7.63 16.66
CA GLN A 334 -0.40 -7.98 15.43
C GLN A 334 -1.22 -9.26 15.58
#